data_AF-A0AAD0W7G9-F1
#
_entry.id   AF-A0AAD0W7G9-F1
#
_cell.length_a   1.000
_cell.length_b   1.000
_cell.length_c   1.000
_cell.angle_alpha   90.00
_cell.angle_beta   90.00
_cell.angle_gamma   90.00
#
_symmetry.space_group_name_H-M   'P 1'
#
loop_
_entity.id
_entity.type
_entity.pdbx_description
1 polymer ?
#
loop_
_entity_poly.entity_id
_entity_poly.type
_entity_poly.pdbx_seq_one_letter_code
_entity_poly.pdbx_strand_id
1 'polypeptide(L)'
;MRGVVYSLSTTKEGGIKEVHVSRILNAFAKLGKPSLYRVGLKLLALLQEVEPLRGGYWLIAPFRVIEVENRFLFVGAVPSTYGYLGNVTNEGLGRFVTNDVAKQFPQQSIESWMGVATPDPASLIASFRRDHRYTATATINLADLECLKFIKGGPHVGRRFAWVQHAHAVLSSDLIAVCRQKHGGTYRYFSASLRAGKVSAEAPIEQSLPRLMYALSSFVEAPVVARVRKGSSLAEVTIPERLPIEEYRLALLLSKDITRQGNYTTYSLASNLAPALLKCLTDLGCTLETSK
;
A
#
# COMPACT_ATOMS: atom_id res chain seq x y z
N MET A 1 17.51 12.58 -5.56
CA MET A 1 16.79 11.76 -6.56
C MET A 1 15.74 12.54 -7.33
N ARG A 2 14.70 13.07 -6.66
CA ARG A 2 13.64 13.91 -7.25
C ARG A 2 14.20 14.93 -8.27
N GLY A 3 15.18 15.75 -7.87
CA GLY A 3 15.83 16.70 -8.77
C GLY A 3 16.54 16.10 -9.98
N VAL A 4 17.13 14.90 -9.88
CA VAL A 4 17.75 14.20 -11.02
C VAL A 4 16.68 13.80 -12.03
N VAL A 5 15.62 13.14 -11.56
CA VAL A 5 14.52 12.74 -12.44
C VAL A 5 13.85 13.97 -13.06
N TYR A 6 13.58 15.00 -12.25
CA TYR A 6 13.05 16.27 -12.72
C TYR A 6 13.89 16.85 -13.85
N SER A 7 15.20 17.05 -13.62
CA SER A 7 16.12 17.64 -14.60
C SER A 7 16.23 16.87 -15.92
N LEU A 8 16.11 15.53 -15.88
CA LEU A 8 16.18 14.70 -17.07
C LEU A 8 14.87 14.72 -17.87
N SER A 9 13.75 14.83 -17.17
CA SER A 9 12.40 14.82 -17.73
C SER A 9 11.90 16.18 -18.19
N THR A 10 12.47 17.29 -17.71
CA THR A 10 12.08 18.64 -18.17
C THR A 10 12.80 19.06 -19.46
N THR A 11 12.12 19.73 -20.37
CA THR A 11 12.69 20.37 -21.56
C THR A 11 12.91 21.87 -21.33
N LYS A 12 13.69 22.53 -22.21
CA LYS A 12 13.93 23.98 -22.15
C LYS A 12 12.66 24.81 -22.31
N GLU A 13 11.67 24.28 -23.02
CA GLU A 13 10.37 24.91 -23.29
C GLU A 13 9.34 24.63 -22.17
N GLY A 14 9.76 24.02 -21.05
CA GLY A 14 8.87 23.71 -19.92
C GLY A 14 8.04 22.43 -20.10
N GLY A 15 8.27 21.67 -21.17
CA GLY A 15 7.60 20.38 -21.40
C GLY A 15 8.17 19.24 -20.55
N ILE A 16 7.38 18.18 -20.39
CA ILE A 16 7.80 16.92 -19.73
C ILE A 16 8.00 15.86 -20.80
N LYS A 17 9.10 15.10 -20.71
CA LYS A 17 9.40 13.96 -21.57
C LYS A 17 9.73 12.71 -20.77
N GLU A 18 9.54 11.57 -21.42
CA GLU A 18 10.00 10.29 -20.92
C GLU A 18 11.53 10.21 -20.86
N VAL A 19 12.02 9.46 -19.88
CA VAL A 19 13.45 9.26 -19.66
C VAL A 19 13.71 7.76 -19.53
N HIS A 20 14.52 7.24 -20.44
CA HIS A 20 14.96 5.85 -20.41
C HIS A 20 15.77 5.54 -19.14
N VAL A 21 15.56 4.38 -18.51
CA VAL A 21 16.21 3.97 -17.24
C VAL A 21 17.74 4.08 -17.28
N SER A 22 18.38 3.79 -18.42
CA SER A 22 19.85 3.91 -18.55
C SER A 22 20.36 5.32 -18.30
N ARG A 23 19.60 6.36 -18.68
CA ARG A 23 19.98 7.76 -18.44
C ARG A 23 19.94 8.11 -16.95
N ILE A 24 18.93 7.60 -16.24
CA ILE A 24 18.80 7.78 -14.80
C ILE A 24 19.94 7.06 -14.07
N LEU A 25 20.21 5.81 -14.45
CA LEU A 25 21.35 5.04 -13.93
C LEU A 25 22.67 5.79 -14.10
N ASN A 26 22.94 6.28 -15.31
CA ASN A 26 24.17 7.01 -15.61
C ASN A 26 24.29 8.30 -14.79
N ALA A 27 23.18 9.01 -14.56
CA ALA A 27 23.18 10.20 -13.69
C ALA A 27 23.54 9.84 -12.24
N PHE A 28 22.99 8.75 -11.70
CA PHE A 28 23.32 8.28 -10.35
C PHE A 28 24.76 7.75 -10.23
N ALA A 29 25.28 7.11 -11.28
CA ALA A 29 26.67 6.68 -11.33
C ALA A 29 27.62 7.88 -11.26
N LYS A 30 27.34 8.95 -12.02
CA LYS A 30 28.10 10.21 -11.96
C LYS A 30 28.06 10.90 -10.59
N LEU A 31 26.99 10.70 -9.83
CA LEU A 31 26.86 11.18 -8.45
C LEU A 31 27.53 10.27 -7.40
N GLY A 32 28.23 9.21 -7.82
CA GLY A 32 28.88 8.25 -6.92
C GLY A 32 27.89 7.41 -6.09
N LYS A 33 26.62 7.35 -6.50
CA LYS A 33 25.56 6.61 -5.79
C LYS A 33 24.78 5.67 -6.73
N PRO A 34 25.46 4.82 -7.52
CA PRO A 34 24.80 3.97 -8.51
C PRO A 34 23.79 3.02 -7.86
N SER A 35 24.00 2.55 -6.63
CA SER A 35 23.07 1.63 -5.95
C SER A 35 21.70 2.26 -5.61
N LEU A 36 21.60 3.58 -5.51
CA LEU A 36 20.38 4.27 -5.09
C LEU A 36 19.32 4.35 -6.20
N TYR A 37 19.68 4.16 -7.47
CA TYR A 37 18.74 4.39 -8.58
C TYR A 37 17.54 3.43 -8.53
N ARG A 38 17.74 2.13 -8.27
CA ARG A 38 16.63 1.15 -8.26
C ARG A 38 15.69 1.38 -7.10
N VAL A 39 16.26 1.51 -5.91
CA VAL A 39 15.49 1.66 -4.67
C VAL A 39 14.72 2.97 -4.70
N GLY A 40 15.39 4.05 -5.08
CA GLY A 40 14.75 5.35 -5.11
C GLY A 40 13.74 5.50 -6.26
N LEU A 41 13.92 4.87 -7.43
CA LEU A 41 12.89 4.90 -8.49
C LEU A 41 11.64 4.17 -8.04
N LYS A 42 11.82 2.99 -7.43
CA LYS A 42 10.71 2.25 -6.82
C LYS A 42 10.01 3.07 -5.74
N LEU A 43 10.77 3.83 -4.94
CA LEU A 43 10.20 4.70 -3.90
C LEU A 43 9.42 5.88 -4.50
N LEU A 44 9.94 6.55 -5.53
CA LEU A 44 9.21 7.63 -6.18
C LEU A 44 7.94 7.14 -6.88
N ALA A 45 7.98 5.96 -7.52
CA ALA A 45 6.81 5.31 -8.09
C ALA A 45 5.81 4.96 -6.98
N LEU A 46 6.32 4.41 -5.88
CA LEU A 46 5.51 4.09 -4.72
C LEU A 46 4.83 5.33 -4.18
N LEU A 47 5.46 6.49 -4.15
CA LEU A 47 4.83 7.76 -3.72
C LEU A 47 4.01 8.45 -4.82
N GLN A 48 3.88 7.82 -5.99
CA GLN A 48 3.23 8.34 -7.19
C GLN A 48 3.76 9.71 -7.66
N GLU A 49 5.05 9.95 -7.51
CA GLU A 49 5.71 11.17 -7.99
C GLU A 49 6.22 11.03 -9.42
N VAL A 50 6.32 9.79 -9.90
CA VAL A 50 6.78 9.42 -11.23
C VAL A 50 5.98 8.20 -11.70
N GLU A 51 5.82 8.08 -13.01
CA GLU A 51 5.10 6.99 -13.66
C GLU A 51 6.10 6.13 -14.46
N PRO A 52 6.16 4.81 -14.23
CA PRO A 52 6.91 3.89 -15.09
C PRO A 52 6.09 3.53 -16.34
N LEU A 53 6.67 3.70 -17.53
CA LEU A 53 6.04 3.28 -18.79
C LEU A 53 6.50 1.88 -19.23
N ARG A 54 5.69 1.23 -20.06
CA ARG A 54 6.06 -0.02 -20.75
C ARG A 54 7.35 0.22 -21.55
N GLY A 55 8.33 -0.66 -21.41
CA GLY A 55 9.63 -0.51 -22.08
C GLY A 55 10.73 0.18 -21.25
N GLY A 56 10.49 0.48 -19.97
CA GLY A 56 11.56 0.91 -19.05
C GLY A 56 11.85 2.42 -19.09
N TYR A 57 10.82 3.23 -19.28
CA TYR A 57 10.90 4.68 -19.22
C TYR A 57 10.21 5.23 -17.97
N TRP A 58 10.56 6.45 -17.59
CA TRP A 58 9.94 7.19 -16.49
C TRP A 58 9.61 8.62 -16.91
N LEU A 59 8.48 9.14 -16.44
CA LEU A 59 8.12 10.55 -16.49
C LEU A 59 7.64 11.05 -15.13
N ILE A 60 7.67 12.37 -14.94
CA ILE A 60 7.17 12.99 -13.72
C ILE A 60 5.64 12.92 -13.74
N ALA A 61 5.04 12.51 -12.62
CA ALA A 61 3.59 12.56 -12.47
C ALA A 61 3.11 14.01 -12.26
N PRO A 62 1.87 14.35 -12.63
CA PRO A 62 1.31 15.67 -12.39
C PRO A 62 1.44 16.10 -10.92
N PHE A 63 1.82 17.37 -10.71
CA PHE A 63 1.95 17.95 -9.38
C PHE A 63 0.59 18.14 -8.75
N ARG A 64 0.50 17.82 -7.47
CA ARG A 64 -0.74 17.87 -6.71
C ARG A 64 -0.47 17.97 -5.23
N VAL A 65 -1.49 18.38 -4.50
CA VAL A 65 -1.44 18.52 -3.06
C VAL A 65 -2.54 17.69 -2.42
N ILE A 66 -2.22 17.09 -1.28
CA ILE A 66 -3.14 16.27 -0.49
C ILE A 66 -3.24 16.91 0.89
N GLU A 67 -4.46 17.03 1.39
CA GLU A 67 -4.68 17.47 2.77
C GLU A 67 -4.61 16.28 3.73
N VAL A 68 -3.81 16.43 4.79
CA VAL A 68 -3.62 15.43 5.85
C VAL A 68 -3.59 16.15 7.19
N GLU A 69 -4.59 15.92 8.05
CA GLU A 69 -4.68 16.51 9.40
C GLU A 69 -4.45 18.04 9.41
N ASN A 70 -5.15 18.76 8.52
CA ASN A 70 -5.05 20.22 8.33
C ASN A 70 -3.66 20.72 7.85
N ARG A 71 -2.82 19.82 7.31
CA ARG A 71 -1.56 20.16 6.66
C ARG A 71 -1.61 19.76 5.19
N PHE A 72 -0.85 20.47 4.37
CA PHE A 72 -0.82 20.24 2.92
C PHE A 72 0.46 19.53 2.52
N LEU A 73 0.31 18.36 1.93
CA LEU A 73 1.40 17.53 1.45
C LEU A 73 1.56 17.69 -0.07
N PHE A 74 2.76 18.02 -0.53
CA PHE A 74 3.07 18.11 -1.95
C PHE A 74 3.57 16.78 -2.53
N VAL A 75 2.94 16.33 -3.62
CA VAL A 75 3.33 15.14 -4.38
C VAL A 75 3.85 15.55 -5.76
N GLY A 76 5.09 15.16 -6.05
CA GLY A 76 5.74 15.44 -7.34
C GLY A 76 7.26 15.45 -7.30
N ALA A 77 7.94 15.14 -8.41
CA ALA A 77 9.40 15.02 -8.42
C ALA A 77 10.16 16.37 -8.33
N VAL A 78 9.49 17.50 -8.07
CA VAL A 78 10.14 18.83 -7.98
C VAL A 78 11.19 18.85 -6.87
N PRO A 79 12.42 19.33 -7.15
CA PRO A 79 13.43 19.54 -6.11
C PRO A 79 13.03 20.66 -5.15
N SER A 80 13.23 20.45 -3.85
CA SER A 80 12.99 21.46 -2.81
C SER A 80 14.01 22.60 -2.80
N THR A 81 15.20 22.37 -3.36
CA THR A 81 16.36 23.28 -3.26
C THR A 81 16.31 24.51 -4.15
N TYR A 82 15.36 24.59 -5.08
CA TYR A 82 15.25 25.73 -6.01
C TYR A 82 14.15 26.72 -5.62
N GLY A 83 13.60 26.63 -4.41
CA GLY A 83 12.59 27.57 -3.91
C GLY A 83 11.19 27.42 -4.51
N TYR A 84 10.99 26.52 -5.49
CA TYR A 84 9.68 26.30 -6.14
C TYR A 84 8.55 25.92 -5.18
N LEU A 85 8.87 25.37 -4.01
CA LEU A 85 7.89 24.94 -3.00
C LEU A 85 7.89 25.85 -1.76
N GLY A 86 8.62 26.96 -1.78
CA GLY A 86 8.77 27.86 -0.64
C GLY A 86 9.29 27.14 0.61
N ASN A 87 8.66 27.41 1.76
CA ASN A 87 8.98 26.77 3.04
C ASN A 87 8.40 25.36 3.10
N VAL A 88 9.28 24.35 3.00
CA VAL A 88 8.92 22.93 3.08
C VAL A 88 9.34 22.37 4.44
N THR A 89 8.39 21.77 5.16
CA THR A 89 8.67 20.94 6.35
C THR A 89 8.63 19.48 5.96
N ASN A 90 9.66 18.70 6.33
CA ASN A 90 9.67 17.26 6.05
C ASN A 90 9.20 16.47 7.28
N GLU A 91 8.29 15.52 7.06
CA GLU A 91 7.92 14.49 8.04
C GLU A 91 8.04 13.16 7.32
N GLY A 92 8.95 12.28 7.75
CA GLY A 92 9.27 11.09 6.99
C GLY A 92 9.71 11.42 5.56
N LEU A 93 9.02 10.84 4.58
CA LEU A 93 9.24 11.13 3.16
C LEU A 93 8.29 12.20 2.60
N GLY A 94 7.34 12.67 3.41
CA GLY A 94 6.38 13.70 3.07
C GLY A 94 6.97 15.11 3.11
N ARG A 95 6.61 15.91 2.09
CA ARG A 95 6.97 17.33 2.00
C ARG A 95 5.73 18.17 2.24
N PHE A 96 5.65 18.77 3.41
CA PHE A 96 4.54 19.62 3.80
C PHE A 96 4.83 21.07 3.41
N VAL A 97 3.87 21.67 2.72
CA VAL A 97 3.92 23.05 2.22
C VAL A 97 2.91 23.93 2.97
N THR A 98 3.08 25.24 2.89
CA THR A 98 2.12 26.21 3.43
C THR A 98 0.83 26.23 2.61
N ASN A 99 -0.26 26.74 3.19
CA ASN A 99 -1.54 26.89 2.49
C ASN A 99 -1.42 27.74 1.21
N ASP A 100 -0.60 28.79 1.23
CA ASP A 100 -0.42 29.67 0.06
C ASP A 100 0.27 28.97 -1.11
N VAL A 101 1.20 28.06 -0.82
CA VAL A 101 1.82 27.20 -1.84
C VAL A 101 0.83 26.12 -2.28
N ALA A 102 0.07 25.53 -1.34
CA ALA A 102 -0.91 24.49 -1.63
C ALA A 102 -1.96 24.91 -2.67
N LYS A 103 -2.45 26.16 -2.57
CA LYS A 103 -3.45 26.74 -3.49
C LYS A 103 -2.98 26.86 -4.95
N GLN A 104 -1.68 26.73 -5.21
CA GLN A 104 -1.12 26.82 -6.56
C GLN A 104 -1.20 25.50 -7.33
N PHE A 105 -1.57 24.39 -6.65
CA PHE A 105 -1.59 23.06 -7.22
C PHE A 105 -2.99 22.44 -7.13
N PRO A 106 -3.35 21.54 -8.06
CA PRO A 106 -4.56 20.74 -7.95
C PRO A 106 -4.60 19.96 -6.63
N GLN A 107 -5.76 20.00 -5.96
CA GLN A 107 -6.00 19.20 -4.77
C GLN A 107 -6.44 17.79 -5.15
N GLN A 108 -5.97 16.80 -4.40
CA GLN A 108 -6.34 15.41 -4.52
C GLN A 108 -6.69 14.86 -3.14
N SER A 109 -7.76 14.07 -3.03
CA SER A 109 -8.06 13.37 -1.79
C SER A 109 -7.02 12.31 -1.46
N ILE A 110 -6.86 12.01 -0.17
CA ILE A 110 -5.93 10.98 0.29
C ILE A 110 -6.27 9.61 -0.30
N GLU A 111 -7.55 9.26 -0.41
CA GLU A 111 -8.03 8.00 -0.98
C GLU A 111 -7.69 7.89 -2.46
N SER A 112 -7.89 8.98 -3.23
CA SER A 112 -7.56 9.05 -4.64
C SER A 112 -6.05 8.90 -4.88
N TRP A 113 -5.22 9.57 -4.08
CA TRP A 113 -3.76 9.42 -4.17
C TRP A 113 -3.28 8.04 -3.73
N MET A 114 -3.91 7.43 -2.72
CA MET A 114 -3.60 6.06 -2.34
C MET A 114 -4.04 5.06 -3.42
N GLY A 115 -4.87 5.46 -4.38
CA GLY A 115 -5.39 4.57 -5.43
C GLY A 115 -6.42 3.57 -4.87
N VAL A 116 -7.12 3.95 -3.79
CA VAL A 116 -8.08 3.10 -3.11
C VAL A 116 -9.43 3.19 -3.82
N ALA A 117 -9.84 2.12 -4.49
CA ALA A 117 -11.14 2.05 -5.14
C ALA A 117 -12.30 1.90 -4.14
N THR A 118 -12.11 1.10 -3.09
CA THR A 118 -13.12 0.83 -2.06
C THR A 118 -12.48 0.92 -0.67
N PRO A 119 -12.73 2.00 0.08
CA PRO A 119 -12.20 2.13 1.44
C PRO A 119 -12.95 1.22 2.42
N ASP A 120 -14.23 0.92 2.19
CA ASP A 120 -15.06 0.12 3.09
C ASP A 120 -14.83 -1.41 2.95
N PRO A 121 -14.44 -2.11 4.05
CA PRO A 121 -14.27 -3.56 4.06
C PRO A 121 -15.53 -4.34 3.66
N ALA A 122 -16.71 -3.88 4.07
CA ALA A 122 -17.96 -4.60 3.81
C ALA A 122 -18.27 -4.61 2.30
N SER A 123 -18.14 -3.46 1.65
CA SER A 123 -18.27 -3.30 0.21
C SER A 123 -17.26 -4.14 -0.57
N LEU A 124 -16.01 -4.24 -0.09
CA LEU A 124 -14.97 -5.07 -0.72
C LEU A 124 -15.34 -6.56 -0.67
N ILE A 125 -15.84 -7.06 0.45
CA ILE A 125 -16.29 -8.45 0.61
C ILE A 125 -17.54 -8.72 -0.25
N ALA A 126 -18.48 -7.77 -0.31
CA ALA A 126 -19.67 -7.90 -1.13
C ALA A 126 -19.35 -7.99 -2.62
N SER A 127 -18.41 -7.17 -3.12
CA SER A 127 -17.83 -7.30 -4.46
C SER A 127 -17.19 -8.67 -4.65
N PHE A 128 -16.29 -9.08 -3.76
CA PHE A 128 -15.61 -10.37 -3.86
C PHE A 128 -16.57 -11.56 -3.97
N ARG A 129 -17.61 -11.61 -3.13
CA ARG A 129 -18.65 -12.66 -3.17
C ARG A 129 -19.39 -12.66 -4.49
N ARG A 130 -19.80 -11.47 -4.93
CA ARG A 130 -20.55 -11.27 -6.17
C ARG A 130 -19.72 -11.72 -7.38
N ASP A 131 -18.49 -11.24 -7.47
CA ASP A 131 -17.59 -11.52 -8.58
C ASP A 131 -17.27 -13.02 -8.65
N HIS A 132 -17.02 -13.67 -7.51
CA HIS A 132 -16.88 -15.13 -7.45
C HIS A 132 -18.12 -15.84 -8.00
N ARG A 133 -19.33 -15.49 -7.54
CA ARG A 133 -20.57 -16.14 -7.99
C ARG A 133 -20.81 -16.01 -9.50
N TYR A 134 -20.41 -14.89 -10.10
CA TYR A 134 -20.60 -14.65 -11.53
C TYR A 134 -19.51 -15.25 -12.42
N THR A 135 -18.29 -15.39 -11.92
CA THR A 135 -17.13 -15.77 -12.74
C THR A 135 -16.56 -17.15 -12.41
N ALA A 136 -17.05 -17.81 -11.37
CA ALA A 136 -16.59 -19.14 -11.00
C ALA A 136 -16.85 -20.17 -12.10
N THR A 137 -15.79 -20.89 -12.45
CA THR A 137 -15.80 -21.96 -13.45
C THR A 137 -15.42 -23.28 -12.79
N ALA A 138 -16.03 -24.39 -13.23
CA ALA A 138 -15.74 -25.71 -12.68
C ALA A 138 -14.26 -26.06 -12.87
N THR A 139 -13.64 -26.64 -11.83
CA THR A 139 -12.22 -27.03 -11.84
C THR A 139 -12.04 -28.38 -11.17
N ILE A 140 -11.07 -29.17 -11.64
CA ILE A 140 -10.79 -30.52 -11.15
C ILE A 140 -9.27 -30.67 -11.00
N ASN A 141 -8.84 -31.35 -9.93
CA ASN A 141 -7.45 -31.78 -9.70
C ASN A 141 -6.42 -30.66 -9.56
N LEU A 142 -6.61 -29.78 -8.57
CA LEU A 142 -5.59 -28.80 -8.18
C LEU A 142 -4.56 -29.46 -7.23
N ALA A 143 -3.35 -29.72 -7.73
CA ALA A 143 -2.19 -30.10 -6.92
C ALA A 143 -1.52 -28.86 -6.32
N ASP A 144 -0.80 -29.04 -5.20
CA ASP A 144 -0.04 -27.99 -4.51
C ASP A 144 -0.86 -26.74 -4.17
N LEU A 145 -2.11 -26.97 -3.77
CA LEU A 145 -3.04 -25.93 -3.35
C LEU A 145 -2.78 -25.52 -1.91
N GLU A 146 -2.75 -24.21 -1.65
CA GLU A 146 -2.82 -23.67 -0.30
C GLU A 146 -4.03 -22.74 -0.16
N CYS A 147 -4.81 -22.90 0.90
CA CYS A 147 -5.92 -22.03 1.25
C CYS A 147 -5.52 -21.06 2.35
N LEU A 148 -6.02 -19.83 2.27
CA LEU A 148 -5.90 -18.82 3.31
C LEU A 148 -6.67 -19.27 4.54
N LYS A 149 -6.04 -19.16 5.70
CA LYS A 149 -6.62 -19.39 7.03
C LYS A 149 -6.32 -18.19 7.91
N PHE A 150 -7.33 -17.79 8.70
CA PHE A 150 -7.19 -16.76 9.71
C PHE A 150 -6.89 -17.38 11.08
N ILE A 151 -5.84 -16.90 11.74
CA ILE A 151 -5.46 -17.35 13.09
C ILE A 151 -6.27 -16.54 14.11
N LYS A 152 -7.27 -17.18 14.72
CA LYS A 152 -8.01 -16.63 15.85
C LYS A 152 -7.15 -16.64 17.12
N GLY A 153 -7.32 -15.62 17.95
CA GLY A 153 -6.70 -15.54 19.28
C GLY A 153 -6.54 -14.09 19.75
N GLY A 154 -6.11 -13.91 20.99
CA GLY A 154 -6.07 -12.60 21.67
C GLY A 154 -5.08 -11.58 21.07
N PRO A 155 -4.94 -10.41 21.72
CA PRO A 155 -4.13 -9.27 21.23
C PRO A 155 -2.63 -9.59 21.07
N HIS A 156 -2.15 -10.66 21.71
CA HIS A 156 -0.76 -11.11 21.65
C HIS A 156 -0.46 -12.03 20.47
N VAL A 157 -1.48 -12.49 19.74
CA VAL A 157 -1.27 -13.23 18.49
C VAL A 157 -0.62 -12.28 17.49
N GLY A 158 0.57 -12.66 17.01
CA GLY A 158 1.30 -11.91 15.99
C GLY A 158 0.58 -11.94 14.65
N ARG A 159 1.03 -12.83 13.75
CA ARG A 159 0.42 -12.94 12.41
C ARG A 159 -1.01 -13.50 12.49
N ARG A 160 -1.88 -12.93 11.66
CA ARG A 160 -3.27 -13.37 11.45
C ARG A 160 -3.41 -14.21 10.21
N PHE A 161 -2.52 -14.07 9.23
CA PHE A 161 -2.66 -14.73 7.94
C PHE A 161 -1.76 -15.96 7.85
N ALA A 162 -2.35 -17.12 7.54
CA ALA A 162 -1.64 -18.35 7.28
C ALA A 162 -2.12 -18.99 5.98
N TRP A 163 -1.24 -19.72 5.30
CA TRP A 163 -1.57 -20.53 4.14
C TRP A 163 -1.43 -22.00 4.53
N VAL A 164 -2.46 -22.80 4.28
CA VAL A 164 -2.54 -24.21 4.70
C VAL A 164 -2.90 -25.11 3.53
N GLN A 165 -2.38 -26.34 3.51
CA GLN A 165 -2.57 -27.28 2.39
C GLN A 165 -3.97 -27.93 2.31
N HIS A 166 -4.82 -27.71 3.32
CA HIS A 166 -6.17 -28.27 3.34
C HIS A 166 -7.19 -27.19 2.97
N ALA A 167 -8.26 -27.59 2.29
CA ALA A 167 -9.33 -26.69 1.89
C ALA A 167 -9.94 -25.97 3.12
N HIS A 168 -9.93 -24.64 3.09
CA HIS A 168 -10.45 -23.82 4.18
C HIS A 168 -11.28 -22.67 3.62
N ALA A 169 -12.56 -22.63 3.98
CA ALA A 169 -13.44 -21.53 3.60
C ALA A 169 -13.12 -20.29 4.45
N VAL A 170 -12.80 -19.18 3.79
CA VAL A 170 -12.70 -17.87 4.43
C VAL A 170 -14.07 -17.23 4.63
N LEU A 171 -15.07 -17.65 3.86
CA LEU A 171 -16.48 -17.31 4.02
C LEU A 171 -17.27 -18.59 4.20
N SER A 172 -17.47 -19.01 5.45
CA SER A 172 -18.04 -20.32 5.77
C SER A 172 -19.50 -20.48 5.30
N SER A 173 -20.30 -19.41 5.36
CA SER A 173 -21.69 -19.40 4.88
C SER A 173 -21.82 -19.66 3.38
N ASP A 174 -20.84 -19.16 2.61
CA ASP A 174 -20.84 -19.24 1.15
C ASP A 174 -19.96 -20.40 0.63
N LEU A 175 -19.27 -21.11 1.53
CA LEU A 175 -18.26 -22.12 1.20
C LEU A 175 -17.18 -21.60 0.22
N ILE A 176 -16.82 -20.32 0.33
CA ILE A 176 -15.79 -19.70 -0.51
C ILE A 176 -14.45 -19.70 0.22
N ALA A 177 -13.42 -20.19 -0.45
CA ALA A 177 -12.02 -20.13 -0.05
C ALA A 177 -11.25 -19.08 -0.86
N VAL A 178 -10.18 -18.55 -0.29
CA VAL A 178 -9.13 -17.84 -1.03
C VAL A 178 -7.93 -18.77 -1.10
N CYS A 179 -7.48 -19.02 -2.31
CA CYS A 179 -6.48 -20.04 -2.61
C CYS A 179 -5.28 -19.41 -3.30
N ARG A 180 -4.14 -20.08 -3.16
CA ARG A 180 -2.97 -19.86 -4.00
C ARG A 180 -2.41 -21.18 -4.48
N GLN A 181 -1.79 -21.15 -5.65
CA GLN A 181 -1.11 -22.29 -6.24
C GLN A 181 0.20 -21.82 -6.86
N LYS A 182 1.27 -22.59 -6.68
CA LYS A 182 2.57 -22.27 -7.26
C LYS A 182 2.53 -22.51 -8.77
N HIS A 183 2.89 -21.49 -9.55
CA HIS A 183 2.93 -21.53 -11.01
C HIS A 183 4.14 -20.72 -11.51
N GLY A 184 5.04 -21.36 -12.27
CA GLY A 184 6.20 -20.70 -12.86
C GLY A 184 7.11 -19.99 -11.84
N GLY A 185 7.29 -20.54 -10.64
CA GLY A 185 8.08 -19.94 -9.56
C GLY A 185 7.40 -18.79 -8.79
N THR A 186 6.17 -18.44 -9.16
CA THR A 186 5.33 -17.45 -8.46
C THR A 186 4.05 -18.10 -7.94
N TYR A 187 3.21 -17.34 -7.25
CA TYR A 187 1.88 -17.81 -6.82
C TYR A 187 0.80 -17.15 -7.66
N ARG A 188 -0.09 -17.96 -8.24
CA ARG A 188 -1.40 -17.48 -8.72
C ARG A 188 -2.38 -17.49 -7.55
N TYR A 189 -3.19 -16.45 -7.43
CA TYR A 189 -4.21 -16.32 -6.38
C TYR A 189 -5.60 -16.34 -7.01
N PHE A 190 -6.54 -17.03 -6.39
CA PHE A 190 -7.90 -17.18 -6.90
C PHE A 190 -8.87 -17.47 -5.75
N SER A 191 -10.15 -17.27 -6.00
CA SER A 191 -11.23 -17.68 -5.10
C SER A 191 -11.77 -19.04 -5.53
N ALA A 192 -12.19 -19.87 -4.58
CA ALA A 192 -12.64 -21.23 -4.86
C ALA A 192 -13.93 -21.57 -4.12
N SER A 193 -14.87 -22.20 -4.82
CA SER A 193 -16.01 -22.85 -4.18
C SER A 193 -15.59 -24.19 -3.59
N LEU A 194 -16.02 -24.47 -2.37
CA LEU A 194 -15.78 -25.76 -1.71
C LEU A 194 -17.05 -26.62 -1.71
N ARG A 195 -16.91 -27.89 -2.08
CA ARG A 195 -17.95 -28.92 -1.95
C ARG A 195 -17.35 -30.15 -1.30
N ALA A 196 -17.97 -30.64 -0.22
CA ALA A 196 -17.48 -31.79 0.55
C ALA A 196 -15.98 -31.70 0.91
N GLY A 197 -15.52 -30.51 1.31
CA GLY A 197 -14.12 -30.27 1.69
C GLY A 197 -13.12 -30.25 0.53
N LYS A 198 -13.58 -30.20 -0.73
CA LYS A 198 -12.73 -30.12 -1.93
C LYS A 198 -13.09 -28.90 -2.76
N VAL A 199 -12.11 -28.37 -3.49
CA VAL A 199 -12.36 -27.31 -4.48
C VAL A 199 -13.19 -27.87 -5.64
N SER A 200 -14.29 -27.19 -5.99
CA SER A 200 -15.17 -27.59 -7.10
C SER A 200 -15.21 -26.57 -8.24
N ALA A 201 -14.92 -25.31 -7.96
CA ALA A 201 -14.88 -24.24 -8.94
C ALA A 201 -13.86 -23.18 -8.51
N GLU A 202 -13.28 -22.46 -9.47
CA GLU A 202 -12.36 -21.35 -9.23
C GLU A 202 -12.78 -20.09 -9.99
N ALA A 203 -12.45 -18.92 -9.45
CA ALA A 203 -12.66 -17.62 -10.07
C ALA A 203 -11.46 -16.70 -9.80
N PRO A 204 -11.06 -15.82 -10.73
CA PRO A 204 -9.97 -14.88 -10.51
C PRO A 204 -10.30 -13.90 -9.35
N ILE A 205 -9.26 -13.36 -8.71
CA ILE A 205 -9.39 -12.27 -7.73
C ILE A 205 -8.86 -11.00 -8.40
N GLU A 206 -9.78 -10.13 -8.81
CA GLU A 206 -9.45 -8.85 -9.45
C GLU A 206 -9.15 -7.74 -8.42
N GLN A 207 -9.59 -7.93 -7.17
CA GLN A 207 -9.34 -6.97 -6.09
C GLN A 207 -7.90 -7.06 -5.57
N SER A 208 -7.45 -6.01 -4.88
CA SER A 208 -6.20 -6.04 -4.10
C SER A 208 -6.27 -7.12 -3.03
N LEU A 209 -5.60 -8.26 -3.28
CA LEU A 209 -5.60 -9.41 -2.39
C LEU A 209 -5.19 -9.04 -0.95
N PRO A 210 -4.12 -8.25 -0.70
CA PRO A 210 -3.78 -7.88 0.66
C PRO A 210 -4.92 -7.13 1.35
N ARG A 211 -5.57 -6.15 0.70
CA ARG A 211 -6.72 -5.44 1.29
C ARG A 211 -7.88 -6.40 1.59
N LEU A 212 -8.17 -7.31 0.65
CA LEU A 212 -9.21 -8.33 0.81
C LEU A 212 -8.91 -9.23 2.03
N MET A 213 -7.65 -9.60 2.26
CA MET A 213 -7.26 -10.41 3.43
C MET A 213 -7.54 -9.68 4.75
N TYR A 214 -7.24 -8.38 4.84
CA TYR A 214 -7.57 -7.59 6.04
C TYR A 214 -9.10 -7.51 6.23
N ALA A 215 -9.85 -7.17 5.18
CA ALA A 215 -11.31 -7.09 5.23
C ALA A 215 -11.94 -8.42 5.67
N LEU A 216 -11.55 -9.54 5.04
CA LEU A 216 -12.02 -10.87 5.40
C LEU A 216 -11.67 -11.26 6.84
N SER A 217 -10.45 -10.93 7.30
CA SER A 217 -10.03 -11.22 8.68
C SER A 217 -10.88 -10.49 9.70
N SER A 218 -11.24 -9.23 9.42
CA SER A 218 -12.16 -8.44 10.24
C SER A 218 -13.55 -9.06 10.24
N PHE A 219 -14.05 -9.45 9.07
CA PHE A 219 -15.36 -10.08 8.90
C PHE A 219 -15.52 -11.40 9.66
N VAL A 220 -14.46 -12.21 9.78
CA VAL A 220 -14.49 -13.48 10.55
C VAL A 220 -14.11 -13.33 12.03
N GLU A 221 -14.15 -12.09 12.54
CA GLU A 221 -13.82 -11.73 13.92
C GLU A 221 -12.39 -12.11 14.32
N ALA A 222 -11.45 -12.03 13.37
CA ALA A 222 -10.02 -12.22 13.58
C ALA A 222 -9.20 -11.03 13.02
N PRO A 223 -9.55 -9.77 13.35
CA PRO A 223 -8.90 -8.61 12.76
C PRO A 223 -7.41 -8.54 13.12
N VAL A 224 -6.65 -7.88 12.23
CA VAL A 224 -5.29 -7.46 12.54
C VAL A 224 -5.35 -6.37 13.61
N VAL A 225 -4.55 -6.53 14.67
CA VAL A 225 -4.49 -5.55 15.77
C VAL A 225 -3.28 -4.65 15.55
N ALA A 226 -3.52 -3.36 15.38
CA ALA A 226 -2.50 -2.33 15.37
C ALA A 226 -2.33 -1.75 16.79
N ARG A 227 -1.14 -1.87 17.35
CA ARG A 227 -0.82 -1.34 18.68
C ARG A 227 -0.33 0.09 18.55
N VAL A 228 -0.93 0.98 19.32
CA VAL A 228 -0.67 2.41 19.30
C VAL A 228 -0.09 2.82 20.65
N ARG A 229 1.11 3.39 20.64
CA ARG A 229 1.68 4.07 21.81
C ARG A 229 1.68 5.56 21.54
N LYS A 230 0.96 6.33 22.37
CA LYS A 230 0.80 7.77 22.17
C LYS A 230 1.74 8.54 23.09
N GLY A 231 2.71 9.25 22.52
CA GLY A 231 3.50 10.25 23.22
C GLY A 231 3.03 11.68 22.90
N SER A 232 3.61 12.66 23.60
CA SER A 232 3.28 14.08 23.44
C SER A 232 3.65 14.65 22.07
N SER A 233 4.78 14.21 21.50
CA SER A 233 5.29 14.68 20.20
C SER A 233 5.37 13.58 19.13
N LEU A 234 5.46 12.33 19.55
CA LEU A 234 5.60 11.16 18.70
C LEU A 234 4.52 10.13 19.07
N ALA A 235 3.95 9.48 18.07
CA ALA A 235 3.16 8.26 18.22
C ALA A 235 3.87 7.10 17.50
N GLU A 236 3.78 5.91 18.08
CA GLU A 236 4.29 4.67 17.49
C GLU A 236 3.11 3.77 17.15
N VAL A 237 3.03 3.31 15.90
CA VAL A 237 2.01 2.38 15.43
C VAL A 237 2.69 1.08 15.01
N THR A 238 2.40 -0.01 15.72
CA THR A 238 3.03 -1.33 15.48
C THR A 238 2.02 -2.31 14.90
N ILE A 239 2.39 -2.96 13.79
CA ILE A 239 1.51 -3.86 13.02
C ILE A 239 2.23 -5.20 12.78
N PRO A 240 1.58 -6.36 13.06
CA PRO A 240 2.20 -7.68 12.92
C PRO A 240 2.14 -8.26 11.49
N GLU A 241 1.48 -7.55 10.59
CA GLU A 241 1.27 -7.93 9.20
C GLU A 241 1.81 -6.86 8.26
N ARG A 242 2.16 -7.28 7.04
CA ARG A 242 2.55 -6.33 6.00
C ARG A 242 1.33 -5.54 5.57
N LEU A 243 1.45 -4.22 5.52
CA LEU A 243 0.40 -3.35 4.97
C LEU A 243 0.24 -3.57 3.46
N PRO A 244 -0.99 -3.48 2.92
CA PRO A 244 -1.19 -3.32 1.48
C PRO A 244 -0.44 -2.09 0.95
N ILE A 245 -0.19 -2.05 -0.35
CA ILE A 245 0.71 -1.04 -0.93
C ILE A 245 0.17 0.38 -0.77
N GLU A 246 -1.15 0.53 -0.75
CA GLU A 246 -1.90 1.76 -0.58
C GLU A 246 -1.69 2.34 0.83
N GLU A 247 -1.95 1.55 1.88
CA GLU A 247 -1.72 1.95 3.27
C GLU A 247 -0.23 2.11 3.58
N TYR A 248 0.61 1.23 3.05
CA TYR A 248 2.06 1.30 3.23
C TYR A 248 2.65 2.59 2.65
N ARG A 249 2.09 3.07 1.53
CA ARG A 249 2.46 4.35 0.92
C ARG A 249 2.18 5.52 1.87
N LEU A 250 1.00 5.55 2.48
CA LEU A 250 0.67 6.57 3.48
C LEU A 250 1.58 6.46 4.70
N ALA A 251 1.80 5.25 5.21
CA ALA A 251 2.67 5.02 6.35
C ALA A 251 4.10 5.52 6.09
N LEU A 252 4.68 5.19 4.93
CA LEU A 252 6.00 5.69 4.51
C LEU A 252 6.07 7.21 4.42
N LEU A 253 4.98 7.82 3.99
CA LEU A 253 4.92 9.25 3.80
C LEU A 253 4.87 10.00 5.13
N LEU A 254 4.18 9.46 6.14
CA LEU A 254 4.00 10.12 7.44
C LEU A 254 5.06 9.74 8.49
N SER A 255 5.72 8.58 8.33
CA SER A 255 6.63 8.04 9.34
C SER A 255 8.03 8.63 9.24
N LYS A 256 8.52 9.21 10.34
CA LYS A 256 9.90 9.66 10.49
C LYS A 256 10.88 8.49 10.51
N ASP A 257 10.47 7.39 11.11
CA ASP A 257 11.26 6.18 11.22
C ASP A 257 10.36 4.94 11.09
N ILE A 258 10.93 3.86 10.55
CA ILE A 258 10.27 2.57 10.39
C ILE A 258 11.22 1.48 10.84
N THR A 259 10.87 0.83 11.94
CA THR A 259 11.66 -0.28 12.49
C THR A 259 10.94 -1.60 12.28
N ARG A 260 11.70 -2.67 12.05
CA ARG A 260 11.17 -4.02 11.89
C ARG A 260 11.81 -4.96 12.89
N GLN A 261 10.97 -5.60 13.69
CA GLN A 261 11.39 -6.57 14.71
C GLN A 261 10.63 -7.88 14.49
N GLY A 262 11.31 -8.84 13.87
CA GLY A 262 10.71 -10.10 13.44
C GLY A 262 9.53 -9.87 12.48
N ASN A 263 8.32 -10.18 12.95
CA ASN A 263 7.09 -10.03 12.18
C ASN A 263 6.40 -8.66 12.36
N TYR A 264 6.85 -7.87 13.34
CA TYR A 264 6.26 -6.58 13.64
C TYR A 264 6.98 -5.47 12.89
N THR A 265 6.21 -4.52 12.36
CA THR A 265 6.70 -3.26 11.82
C THR A 265 6.15 -2.12 12.65
N THR A 266 7.03 -1.25 13.14
CA THR A 266 6.67 -0.08 13.93
C THR A 266 6.93 1.19 13.13
N TYR A 267 5.90 2.00 13.00
CA TYR A 267 5.88 3.28 12.31
C TYR A 267 5.90 4.41 13.34
N SER A 268 6.98 5.18 13.36
CA SER A 268 7.15 6.31 14.28
C SER A 268 6.83 7.61 13.56
N LEU A 269 5.83 8.34 14.06
CA LEU A 269 5.20 9.45 13.34
C LEU A 269 4.84 10.58 14.30
N ALA A 270 4.78 11.81 13.77
CA ALA A 270 4.40 12.96 14.59
C ALA A 270 2.98 12.77 15.14
N SER A 271 2.75 13.08 16.43
CA SER A 271 1.46 12.79 17.08
C SER A 271 0.26 13.43 16.39
N ASN A 272 0.44 14.59 15.75
CA ASN A 272 -0.61 15.27 14.97
C ASN A 272 -0.90 14.62 13.61
N LEU A 273 -0.02 13.77 13.08
CA LEU A 273 -0.23 13.03 11.82
C LEU A 273 -0.72 11.59 12.07
N ALA A 274 -0.66 11.12 13.32
CA ALA A 274 -1.15 9.80 13.72
C ALA A 274 -2.60 9.53 13.33
N PRO A 275 -3.55 10.47 13.51
CA PRO A 275 -4.96 10.19 13.22
C PRO A 275 -5.20 9.75 11.78
N ALA A 276 -4.46 10.31 10.80
CA ALA A 276 -4.59 9.92 9.39
C ALA A 276 -4.23 8.45 9.15
N LEU A 277 -3.11 7.97 9.71
CA LEU A 277 -2.74 6.56 9.59
C LEU A 277 -3.71 5.66 10.36
N LEU A 278 -4.12 6.06 11.57
CA LEU A 278 -5.06 5.27 12.38
C LEU A 278 -6.42 5.12 11.71
N LYS A 279 -6.94 6.19 11.09
CA LYS A 279 -8.16 6.15 10.28
C LYS A 279 -7.98 5.17 9.12
N CYS A 280 -6.86 5.29 8.39
CA CYS A 280 -6.55 4.42 7.26
C CYS A 280 -6.49 2.93 7.65
N LEU A 281 -5.92 2.59 8.81
CA LEU A 281 -5.89 1.23 9.33
C LEU A 281 -7.27 0.73 9.77
N THR A 282 -8.09 1.62 10.34
CA THR A 282 -9.48 1.31 10.72
C THR A 282 -10.31 1.02 9.47
N ASP A 283 -10.20 1.87 8.45
CA ASP A 283 -10.85 1.69 7.16
C ASP A 283 -10.38 0.40 6.45
N LEU A 284 -9.13 -0.02 6.66
CA LEU A 284 -8.62 -1.31 6.17
C LEU A 284 -9.25 -2.52 6.91
N GLY A 285 -9.87 -2.33 8.06
CA GLY A 285 -10.48 -3.37 8.91
C GLY A 285 -9.61 -3.81 10.09
N CYS A 286 -8.60 -3.03 10.48
CA CYS A 286 -7.81 -3.30 11.69
C CYS A 286 -8.56 -2.87 12.96
N THR A 287 -8.23 -3.51 14.09
CA THR A 287 -8.58 -3.02 15.42
C THR A 287 -7.40 -2.25 16.02
N LEU A 288 -7.68 -1.15 16.70
CA LEU A 288 -6.65 -0.33 17.36
C LEU A 288 -6.58 -0.65 18.85
N GLU A 289 -5.40 -0.96 19.35
CA GLU A 289 -5.12 -1.15 20.78
C GLU A 289 -4.24 -0.01 21.26
N THR A 290 -4.78 0.89 22.09
CA THR A 290 -4.03 2.06 22.57
C THR A 290 -3.42 1.80 23.94
N SER A 291 -2.11 1.97 24.04
CA SER A 291 -1.35 2.05 25.29
C SER A 291 -0.97 3.49 25.58
N LYS A 292 -1.05 3.88 26.86
CA LYS A 292 -0.54 5.16 27.36
C LYS A 292 0.98 5.12 27.43
#